data_AF-A0A645HQU8-F1
#
_entry.id   AF-A0A645HQU8-F1
#
_cell.length_a   1.000
_cell.length_b   1.000
_cell.length_c   1.000
_cell.angle_alpha   90.00
_cell.angle_beta   90.00
_cell.angle_gamma   90.00
#
_symmetry.space_group_name_H-M   'P 1'
#
loop_
_entity.id
_entity.type
_entity.pdbx_description
1 polymer ?
#
loop_
_entity_poly.entity_id
_entity_poly.type
_entity_poly.pdbx_seq_one_letter_code
_entity_poly.pdbx_strand_id
1 'polypeptide(L)'
;MVQVLLQMLFFMTPIIYPLTAIPEKYRSILQLNPLCWVVEQTRLLFIYGEQPNYLFCLVLFVVSVMIFQIGLFWFMNTKKGFADVL
;
A
#
# COMPACT_ATOMS: atom_id res chain seq x y z
N MET A 1 -8.14 6.47 20.40
CA MET A 1 -7.79 5.10 19.97
C MET A 1 -7.30 5.05 18.52
N VAL A 2 -7.95 5.71 17.56
CA VAL A 2 -7.54 5.72 16.13
C VAL A 2 -6.10 6.22 15.92
N GLN A 3 -5.65 7.22 16.68
CA GLN A 3 -4.31 7.79 16.55
C GLN A 3 -3.19 6.83 16.96
N VAL A 4 -3.42 5.96 17.96
CA VAL A 4 -2.45 4.95 18.40
C VAL A 4 -2.30 3.86 17.33
N LEU A 5 -3.41 3.45 16.71
CA LEU A 5 -3.41 2.53 15.58
C LEU A 5 -2.63 3.08 14.38
N LEU A 6 -2.81 4.36 14.05
CA LEU A 6 -2.06 5.01 12.97
C LEU A 6 -0.56 5.10 13.27
N GLN A 7 -0.18 5.43 14.51
CA GLN A 7 1.23 5.42 14.91
C GLN A 7 1.83 4.01 14.85
N MET A 8 1.13 2.99 15.36
CA MET A 8 1.59 1.60 15.25
C MET A 8 1.78 1.18 13.79
N LEU A 9 0.85 1.54 12.91
CA LEU A 9 0.95 1.26 11.47
C LEU A 9 2.14 1.99 10.84
N PHE A 10 2.39 3.25 11.23
CA PHE A 10 3.52 4.05 10.76
C PHE A 10 4.87 3.44 11.17
N PHE A 11 5.01 2.97 12.41
CA PHE A 11 6.23 2.30 12.89
C PHE A 11 6.39 0.88 12.32
N MET A 12 5.29 0.18 12.03
CA MET A 12 5.33 -1.14 11.39
C MET A 12 5.66 -1.07 9.89
N THR A 13 5.41 0.06 9.23
CA THR A 13 5.80 0.26 7.84
C THR A 13 7.26 0.73 7.81
N PRO A 14 8.14 0.18 6.96
CA PRO A 14 9.57 0.53 6.94
C PRO A 14 9.82 1.90 6.27
N ILE A 15 9.18 2.94 6.80
CA ILE A 15 9.35 4.34 6.41
C ILE A 15 10.68 4.86 6.95
N ILE A 16 11.00 4.50 8.20
CA ILE A 16 12.17 5.00 8.93
C ILE A 16 13.40 4.09 8.74
N TYR A 17 13.19 2.79 8.48
CA TYR A 17 14.26 1.78 8.41
C TYR A 17 14.31 1.07 7.05
N PRO A 18 15.50 0.71 6.53
CA PRO A 18 15.60 -0.14 5.37
C PRO A 18 15.17 -1.58 5.70
N LEU A 19 14.55 -2.27 4.74
CA LEU A 19 14.16 -3.68 4.85
C LEU A 19 15.36 -4.60 5.17
N THR A 20 16.57 -4.16 4.82
CA THR A 20 17.84 -4.83 5.15
C THR A 20 18.11 -4.90 6.66
N ALA A 21 17.64 -3.92 7.45
CA ALA A 21 17.78 -3.91 8.90
C ALA A 21 16.83 -4.87 9.62
N ILE A 22 15.85 -5.43 8.89
CA ILE A 22 14.82 -6.32 9.45
C ILE A 22 15.25 -7.78 9.23
N PRO A 23 15.13 -8.67 10.26
CA PRO A 23 15.47 -10.09 10.13
C PRO A 23 14.63 -10.76 9.02
N GLU A 24 15.24 -11.69 8.27
CA GLU A 24 14.63 -12.31 7.09
C GLU A 24 13.25 -12.93 7.36
N LYS A 25 13.04 -13.49 8.56
CA LYS A 25 11.77 -14.08 8.99
C LYS A 25 10.60 -13.09 8.99
N TYR A 26 10.86 -11.81 9.20
CA TYR A 26 9.84 -10.76 9.20
C TYR A 26 9.72 -10.02 7.85
N ARG A 27 10.72 -10.17 6.96
CA ARG A 27 10.68 -9.57 5.62
C ARG A 27 9.50 -10.08 4.79
N SER A 28 9.19 -11.38 4.84
CA SER A 28 8.05 -11.94 4.08
C SER A 28 6.69 -11.40 4.53
N ILE A 29 6.52 -11.13 5.83
CA ILE A 29 5.28 -10.56 6.38
C ILE A 29 5.15 -9.08 5.97
N LEU A 30 6.27 -8.35 5.95
CA LEU A 30 6.29 -6.95 5.54
C LEU A 30 6.15 -6.76 4.03
N GLN A 31 6.70 -7.68 3.24
CA GLN A 31 6.50 -7.76 1.79
C GLN A 31 5.06 -8.08 1.40
N LEU A 32 4.22 -8.54 2.32
CA LEU A 32 2.79 -8.70 2.09
C LEU A 32 2.06 -7.34 2.08
N ASN A 33 2.66 -6.29 2.66
CA ASN A 33 2.07 -4.95 2.70
C ASN A 33 2.43 -4.15 1.42
N PRO A 34 1.46 -3.79 0.56
CA PRO A 34 1.73 -3.03 -0.66
C PRO A 34 2.36 -1.66 -0.39
N LEU A 35 2.13 -1.06 0.77
CA LEU A 35 2.75 0.22 1.16
C LEU A 35 4.26 0.09 1.40
N CYS A 36 4.72 -1.07 1.87
CA CYS A 36 6.13 -1.35 2.08
C CYS A 36 6.91 -1.21 0.76
N TRP A 37 6.35 -1.76 -0.32
CA TRP A 37 6.94 -1.70 -1.66
C TRP A 37 6.98 -0.29 -2.21
N VAL A 38 5.90 0.49 -2.07
CA VAL A 38 5.86 1.87 -2.56
C VAL A 38 6.96 2.71 -1.90
N VAL A 39 7.14 2.56 -0.59
CA VAL A 39 8.16 3.27 0.20
C VAL A 39 9.59 2.85 -0.18
N GLU A 40 9.82 1.55 -0.41
CA GLU A 40 11.14 1.06 -0.82
C GLU A 40 11.50 1.53 -2.24
N GLN A 41 10.57 1.43 -3.20
CA GLN A 41 10.81 1.85 -4.58
C GLN A 41 11.02 3.37 -4.68
N THR A 42 10.27 4.17 -3.91
CA THR A 42 10.54 5.61 -3.82
C THR A 42 11.90 5.89 -3.20
N ARG A 43 12.31 5.16 -2.16
CA ARG A 43 13.65 5.31 -1.58
C ARG A 43 14.76 4.99 -2.58
N LEU A 44 14.66 3.89 -3.33
CA LEU A 44 15.64 3.52 -4.35
C LEU A 44 15.77 4.60 -5.43
N LEU A 45 14.64 5.14 -5.89
CA LEU A 45 14.59 6.24 -6.85
C LEU A 45 15.24 7.53 -6.32
N PHE A 46 14.85 7.98 -5.12
CA PHE A 46 15.23 9.28 -4.60
C PHE A 46 16.59 9.31 -3.91
N ILE A 47 16.98 8.22 -3.21
CA ILE A 47 18.24 8.16 -2.45
C ILE A 47 19.36 7.54 -3.27
N TYR A 48 19.08 6.43 -3.97
CA TYR A 48 20.11 5.65 -4.65
C TYR A 48 20.17 5.93 -6.17
N GLY A 49 19.17 6.62 -6.72
CA GLY A 49 19.08 6.88 -8.17
C GLY A 49 18.88 5.63 -9.01
N GLU A 50 18.53 4.50 -8.39
CA GLU A 50 18.28 3.24 -9.09
C GLU A 50 16.88 3.25 -9.72
N GLN A 51 16.77 2.65 -10.90
CA GLN A 51 15.48 2.52 -11.56
C GLN A 51 14.59 1.56 -10.75
N PRO A 52 13.32 1.95 -10.50
CA PRO A 52 12.39 1.08 -9.82
C PRO A 52 12.12 -0.12 -10.71
N ASN A 53 11.81 -1.26 -10.11
CA ASN A 53 11.48 -2.43 -10.89
C ASN A 53 10.11 -2.22 -11.58
N TYR A 54 10.14 -2.03 -12.90
CA TYR A 54 8.96 -1.75 -13.73
C TYR A 54 7.88 -2.82 -13.63
N LEU A 55 8.26 -4.10 -13.44
CA LEU A 55 7.31 -5.20 -13.29
C LEU A 55 6.49 -5.04 -12.00
N PHE A 56 7.14 -4.70 -10.89
CA PHE A 56 6.44 -4.46 -9.63
C PHE A 56 5.54 -3.22 -9.69
N CYS A 57 6.00 -2.16 -10.34
CA CYS A 57 5.20 -0.95 -10.55
C CYS A 57 3.92 -1.26 -11.35
N LEU A 58 4.03 -2.09 -12.39
CA LEU A 58 2.90 -2.53 -13.20
C LEU A 58 1.92 -3.40 -12.39
N VAL A 59 2.41 -4.34 -11.58
CA VAL A 59 1.55 -5.17 -10.71
C VAL A 59 0.80 -4.31 -9.69
N LEU A 60 1.49 -3.37 -9.03
CA LEU A 60 0.86 -2.42 -8.10
C LEU A 60 -0.22 -1.57 -8.78
N PHE A 61 0.04 -1.11 -10.00
CA PHE A 61 -0.92 -0.36 -10.79
C PHE A 61 -2.17 -1.19 -11.11
N VAL A 62 -2.00 -2.41 -11.62
CA VAL A 62 -3.10 -3.33 -11.94
C VAL A 62 -3.94 -3.65 -10.71
N VAL A 63 -3.29 -3.97 -9.57
CA VAL A 63 -3.99 -4.24 -8.30
C VAL A 63 -4.78 -3.03 -7.83
N SER A 64 -4.19 -1.83 -7.91
CA SER A 64 -4.88 -0.59 -7.54
C SER A 64 -6.10 -0.31 -8.41
N VAL A 65 -5.98 -0.53 -9.73
CA VAL A 65 -7.10 -0.40 -10.67
C VAL A 65 -8.20 -1.44 -10.37
N MET A 66 -7.84 -2.69 -10.06
CA MET A 66 -8.84 -3.71 -9.69
C MET A 66 -9.59 -3.34 -8.41
N ILE A 67 -8.87 -2.90 -7.37
CA ILE A 67 -9.49 -2.45 -6.11
C ILE A 67 -10.41 -1.24 -6.37
N PHE A 68 -9.96 -0.30 -7.20
CA PHE A 68 -10.77 0.85 -7.59
C PHE A 68 -12.06 0.44 -8.31
N GLN A 69 -11.99 -0.48 -9.27
CA GLN A 69 -13.17 -0.98 -9.99
C GLN A 69 -14.15 -1.71 -9.07
N ILE A 70 -13.65 -2.55 -8.15
CA ILE A 70 -14.48 -3.25 -7.16
C ILE A 70 -15.16 -2.25 -6.23
N GLY A 71 -14.40 -1.28 -5.71
CA GLY A 71 -14.94 -0.22 -4.86
C GLY A 71 -15.97 0.65 -5.58
N LEU A 72 -15.73 0.97 -6.86
CA LEU A 72 -16.65 1.74 -7.68
C LEU A 72 -17.92 0.95 -7.99
N PHE A 73 -17.83 -0.34 -8.32
CA PHE A 73 -18.99 -1.20 -8.51
C PHE A 73 -19.84 -1.30 -7.24
N TRP A 74 -19.19 -1.52 -6.10
CA TRP A 74 -19.85 -1.57 -4.79
C TRP A 74 -20.53 -0.25 -4.44
N PHE A 75 -19.83 0.87 -4.68
CA PHE A 75 -20.35 2.22 -4.44
C PHE A 75 -21.56 2.53 -5.32
N MET A 76 -21.50 2.20 -6.61
CA MET A 76 -22.59 2.42 -7.55
C MET A 76 -23.84 1.58 -7.21
N ASN A 77 -23.67 0.36 -6.73
CA ASN A 77 -24.79 -0.46 -6.25
C ASN A 77 -25.40 0.07 -4.95
N THR A 78 -24.58 0.56 -4.03
CA THR A 78 -25.03 1.12 -2.75
C THR A 78 -25.68 2.50 -2.92
N LYS A 79 -25.28 3.27 -3.95
CA LYS A 79 -25.86 4.58 -4.27
C LYS A 79 -27.38 4.52 -4.49
N LYS A 80 -27.92 3.40 -4.98
CA LYS A 80 -29.37 3.22 -5.16
C LYS A 80 -30.13 3.25 -3.82
N GLY A 81 -29.55 2.67 -2.76
CA GLY A 81 -30.15 2.70 -1.41
C GLY A 81 -30.02 4.05 -0.70
N PHE A 82 -29.08 4.91 -1.11
CA PHE A 82 -28.95 6.27 -0.57
C PHE A 82 -29.97 7.26 -1.14
N ALA A 83 -30.47 7.01 -2.35
CA ALA A 83 -31.51 7.85 -2.96
C ALA A 83 -32.90 7.61 -2.35
N ASP A 84 -33.15 6.43 -1.77
CA ASP A 84 -34.44 6.07 -1.13
C ASP A 84 -34.55 6.52 0.35
N VAL A 85 -33.52 7.19 0.90
CA VAL A 85 -33.47 7.59 2.33
C VAL A 85 -33.41 9.13 2.52
N LEU A 86 -33.69 9.91 1.47
CA LEU A 86 -33.81 11.38 1.53
C LEU A 86 -35.23 11.86 1.24
#